data_AF-A0A2M7V335-F1
#
_entry.id   AF-A0A2M7V335-F1
#
_cell.length_a   1.000
_cell.length_b   1.000
_cell.length_c   1.000
_cell.angle_alpha   90.00
_cell.angle_beta   90.00
_cell.angle_gamma   90.00
#
_symmetry.space_group_name_H-M   'P 1'
#
loop_
_entity.id
_entity.type
_entity.pdbx_description
1 polymer ?
#
loop_
_entity_poly.entity_id
_entity_poly.type
_entity_poly.pdbx_seq_one_letter_code
_entity_poly.pdbx_strand_id
1 'polypeptide(L)'
;MADIQTSHKELHPHHVYQLEVIFLFFIGFCLFFAYFLIMEYYRLDMAAAQWYFVAPWTAAYTLWCMKLRTKIPSNERISPLKRPIIHWMLLGILLLAYQLQPVNLVRLYSFDITFFIFTIFLADSYWDFI
;
A
#
# COMPACT_ATOMS: atom_id res chain seq x y z
N MET A 1 -23.13 -12.29 -41.11
CA MET A 1 -22.46 -11.12 -40.51
C MET A 1 -21.87 -11.58 -39.20
N ALA A 2 -20.55 -11.47 -39.05
CA ALA A 2 -19.83 -11.95 -37.87
C ALA A 2 -20.21 -11.09 -36.66
N ASP A 3 -20.67 -11.76 -35.61
CA ASP A 3 -20.92 -11.16 -34.31
C ASP A 3 -19.56 -10.86 -33.66
N ILE A 4 -19.17 -9.59 -33.63
CA ILE A 4 -17.94 -9.15 -32.97
C ILE A 4 -18.23 -9.24 -31.46
N GLN A 5 -18.02 -10.43 -30.88
CA GLN A 5 -17.88 -10.58 -29.45
C GLN A 5 -16.66 -9.77 -29.00
N THR A 6 -16.87 -8.52 -28.60
CA THR A 6 -15.94 -7.78 -27.76
C THR A 6 -15.90 -8.47 -26.40
N SER A 7 -15.12 -9.56 -26.32
CA SER A 7 -14.71 -10.16 -25.04
C SER A 7 -13.72 -9.20 -24.38
N HIS A 8 -14.24 -8.09 -23.84
CA HIS A 8 -13.59 -7.47 -22.72
C HIS A 8 -13.72 -8.48 -21.57
N LYS A 9 -12.71 -9.33 -21.42
CA LYS A 9 -12.56 -10.11 -20.18
C LYS A 9 -12.41 -9.09 -19.06
N GLU A 10 -13.51 -8.76 -18.40
CA GLU A 10 -13.48 -7.95 -17.20
C GLU A 10 -12.52 -8.63 -16.22
N LEU A 11 -11.53 -7.88 -15.74
CA LEU A 11 -10.60 -8.39 -14.75
C LEU A 11 -11.41 -8.81 -13.52
N HIS A 12 -11.10 -10.00 -13.00
CA HIS A 12 -11.75 -10.46 -11.78
C HIS A 12 -11.55 -9.44 -10.65
N PRO A 13 -12.56 -9.16 -9.81
CA PRO A 13 -12.50 -8.10 -8.79
C PRO A 13 -11.26 -8.15 -7.88
N HIS A 14 -10.73 -9.35 -7.58
CA HIS A 14 -9.49 -9.50 -6.81
C HIS A 14 -8.24 -8.97 -7.55
N HIS A 15 -8.14 -9.19 -8.87
CA HIS A 15 -7.01 -8.69 -9.66
C HIS A 15 -7.06 -7.16 -9.78
N VAL A 16 -8.28 -6.60 -9.87
CA VAL A 16 -8.48 -5.14 -9.81
C VAL A 16 -8.00 -4.60 -8.47
N TYR A 17 -8.34 -5.26 -7.36
CA TYR A 17 -7.88 -4.87 -6.03
C TYR A 17 -6.36 -4.95 -5.88
N GLN A 18 -5.71 -6.04 -6.31
CA GLN A 18 -4.25 -6.18 -6.30
C GLN A 18 -3.58 -5.05 -7.09
N LEU A 19 -4.05 -4.81 -8.31
CA LEU A 19 -3.48 -3.79 -9.19
C LEU A 19 -3.68 -2.40 -8.60
N GLU A 20 -4.86 -2.10 -8.06
CA GLU A 20 -5.14 -0.80 -7.45
C GLU A 20 -4.31 -0.58 -6.17
N VAL A 21 -4.14 -1.58 -5.31
CA VAL A 21 -3.27 -1.49 -4.11
C VAL A 21 -1.84 -1.10 -4.50
N ILE A 22 -1.27 -1.78 -5.51
CA ILE A 22 0.09 -1.50 -6.00
C ILE A 22 0.16 -0.13 -6.68
N PHE A 23 -0.80 0.17 -7.55
CA PHE A 23 -0.79 1.38 -8.36
C PHE A 23 -1.00 2.64 -7.51
N LEU A 24 -1.93 2.60 -6.55
CA LEU A 24 -2.16 3.72 -5.64
C LEU A 24 -0.91 3.96 -4.79
N PHE A 25 -0.27 2.90 -4.28
CA PHE A 25 0.99 3.05 -3.54
C PHE A 25 2.09 3.67 -4.41
N PHE A 26 2.23 3.24 -5.66
CA PHE A 26 3.20 3.81 -6.60
C PHE A 26 2.93 5.29 -6.91
N ILE A 27 1.67 5.69 -7.08
CA ILE A 27 1.32 7.12 -7.20
C ILE A 27 1.78 7.89 -5.96
N GLY A 28 1.51 7.36 -4.77
CA GLY A 28 1.98 7.94 -3.50
C GLY A 28 3.49 8.09 -3.45
N PHE A 29 4.20 7.06 -3.91
CA PHE A 29 5.65 7.07 -4.03
C PHE A 29 6.15 8.18 -4.96
N CYS A 30 5.52 8.38 -6.12
CA CYS A 30 5.82 9.50 -7.01
C CYS A 30 5.51 10.86 -6.37
N LEU A 31 4.39 10.97 -5.63
CA LEU A 31 4.05 12.19 -4.89
C LEU A 31 5.07 12.53 -3.81
N PHE A 32 5.73 11.53 -3.20
CA PHE A 32 6.80 11.77 -2.24
C PHE A 32 8.03 12.43 -2.88
N PHE A 33 8.33 12.18 -4.16
CA PHE A 33 9.37 12.94 -4.85
C PHE A 33 9.02 14.42 -4.96
N ALA A 34 7.77 14.75 -5.26
CA ALA A 34 7.31 16.13 -5.27
C ALA A 34 7.43 16.77 -3.87
N TYR A 35 7.10 16.03 -2.81
CA TYR A 35 7.33 16.47 -1.42
C TYR A 35 8.81 16.78 -1.15
N PHE A 36 9.74 15.89 -1.53
CA PHE A 36 11.18 16.13 -1.33
C PHE A 36 11.66 17.40 -2.04
N LEU A 37 11.23 17.61 -3.29
CA LEU A 37 11.57 18.81 -4.06
C LEU A 37 11.03 20.09 -3.42
N ILE A 38 9.80 20.05 -2.89
CA ILE A 38 9.21 21.19 -2.16
C ILE A 38 10.01 21.49 -0.90
N MET A 39 10.31 20.47 -0.09
CA MET A 39 11.07 20.65 1.15
C MET A 39 12.47 21.20 0.89
N GLU A 40 13.13 20.71 -0.17
CA GLU A 40 14.44 21.22 -0.61
C GLU A 40 14.36 22.67 -1.07
N TYR A 41 13.36 23.02 -1.91
CA TYR A 41 13.18 24.37 -2.43
C TYR A 41 12.96 25.40 -1.31
N TYR A 42 12.14 25.07 -0.32
CA TYR A 42 11.85 25.96 0.82
C TYR A 42 12.82 25.80 2.00
N ARG A 43 13.81 24.90 1.90
CA ARG A 43 14.78 24.57 2.97
C ARG A 43 14.11 24.22 4.30
N LEU A 44 12.99 23.50 4.23
CA LEU A 44 12.23 23.07 5.40
C LEU A 44 12.84 21.80 6.00
N ASP A 45 12.68 21.64 7.32
CA ASP A 45 13.05 20.39 7.99
C ASP A 45 12.09 19.27 7.56
N MET A 46 12.63 18.32 6.78
CA MET A 46 11.90 17.17 6.27
C MET A 46 11.36 16.28 7.39
N ALA A 47 12.04 16.18 8.53
CA ALA A 47 11.57 15.35 9.64
C ALA A 47 10.38 15.99 10.37
N ALA A 48 10.37 17.31 10.49
CA ALA A 48 9.23 18.02 11.08
C ALA A 48 8.01 17.99 10.14
N ALA A 49 8.24 18.16 8.83
CA ALA A 49 7.17 18.27 7.84
C ALA A 49 6.56 16.93 7.40
N GLN A 50 7.25 15.80 7.64
CA GLN A 50 6.87 14.49 7.09
C GLN A 50 5.40 14.10 7.35
N TRP A 51 4.89 14.40 8.54
CA TRP A 51 3.54 13.99 8.94
C TRP A 51 2.44 14.76 8.22
N TYR A 52 2.68 16.03 7.86
CA TYR A 52 1.70 16.85 7.16
C TYR A 52 1.42 16.35 5.75
N PHE A 53 2.40 15.68 5.13
CA PHE A 53 2.25 15.14 3.79
C PHE A 53 1.87 13.65 3.83
N VAL A 54 2.60 12.87 4.64
CA VAL A 54 2.47 11.42 4.64
C VAL A 54 1.21 10.95 5.35
N ALA A 55 0.79 11.58 6.45
CA ALA A 55 -0.38 11.12 7.20
C ALA A 55 -1.70 11.28 6.40
N PRO A 56 -2.00 12.42 5.75
CA PRO A 56 -3.19 12.55 4.93
C PRO A 56 -3.20 11.57 3.75
N TRP A 57 -2.05 11.41 3.08
CA TRP A 57 -1.91 10.46 1.99
C TRP A 57 -2.16 9.02 2.44
N THR A 58 -1.51 8.61 3.54
CA THR A 58 -1.64 7.26 4.09
C THR A 58 -3.06 6.96 4.56
N ALA A 59 -3.73 7.95 5.16
CA ALA A 59 -5.13 7.83 5.53
C ALA A 59 -6.03 7.64 4.29
N ALA A 60 -5.85 8.46 3.26
CA ALA A 60 -6.60 8.33 2.01
C ALA A 60 -6.36 6.97 1.32
N TYR A 61 -5.10 6.54 1.26
CA TYR A 61 -4.71 5.23 0.75
C TYR A 61 -5.39 4.09 1.52
N THR A 62 -5.33 4.12 2.85
CA THR A 62 -5.94 3.11 3.72
C THR A 62 -7.44 3.02 3.51
N LEU A 63 -8.14 4.16 3.52
CA LEU A 63 -9.58 4.21 3.31
C LEU A 63 -9.98 3.71 1.92
N TRP A 64 -9.17 4.02 0.90
CA TRP A 64 -9.41 3.54 -0.46
C TRP A 64 -9.26 2.02 -0.54
N CYS A 65 -8.18 1.45 -0.01
CA CYS A 65 -7.96 0.01 0.02
C CYS A 65 -9.08 -0.72 0.78
N MET A 66 -9.53 -0.19 1.92
CA MET A 66 -10.67 -0.73 2.64
C MET A 66 -11.95 -0.71 1.80
N LYS A 67 -12.21 0.38 1.07
CA LYS A 67 -13.37 0.51 0.17
C LYS A 67 -13.29 -0.44 -1.02
N LEU A 68 -12.10 -0.74 -1.55
CA LEU A 68 -11.94 -1.72 -2.61
C LEU A 68 -12.19 -3.14 -2.11
N ARG A 69 -11.67 -3.46 -0.92
CA ARG A 69 -11.87 -4.75 -0.29
C ARG A 69 -13.35 -5.09 -0.13
N THR A 70 -14.22 -4.11 0.15
CA THR A 70 -15.67 -4.36 0.27
C THR A 70 -16.35 -4.75 -1.04
N LYS A 71 -15.76 -4.44 -2.21
CA LYS A 71 -16.32 -4.80 -3.52
C LYS A 71 -16.13 -6.26 -3.88
N ILE A 72 -15.21 -6.96 -3.23
CA ILE A 72 -14.91 -8.37 -3.53
C ILE A 72 -15.94 -9.25 -2.80
N PRO A 73 -16.69 -10.12 -3.49
CA PRO A 73 -17.78 -10.86 -2.87
C PRO A 73 -17.25 -11.85 -1.81
N SER A 74 -18.03 -12.06 -0.75
CA SER A 74 -17.60 -12.79 0.45
C SER A 74 -17.36 -14.29 0.23
N ASN A 75 -17.91 -14.85 -0.83
CA ASN A 75 -17.72 -16.24 -1.26
C ASN A 75 -16.33 -16.51 -1.84
N GLU A 76 -15.66 -15.48 -2.38
CA GLU A 76 -14.29 -15.56 -2.89
C GLU A 76 -13.25 -15.30 -1.80
N ARG A 77 -13.69 -14.85 -0.62
CA ARG A 77 -12.81 -14.55 0.52
C ARG A 77 -12.40 -15.83 1.24
N ILE A 78 -11.12 -16.17 1.22
CA ILE A 78 -10.57 -17.24 2.05
C ILE A 78 -10.61 -16.78 3.50
N SER A 79 -11.12 -17.61 4.41
CA SER A 79 -11.16 -17.27 5.84
C SER A 79 -9.75 -16.91 6.36
N PRO A 80 -9.57 -15.73 6.99
CA PRO A 80 -8.27 -15.25 7.47
C PRO A 80 -7.64 -16.16 8.54
N LEU A 81 -8.43 -17.06 9.14
CA LEU A 81 -7.97 -18.07 10.10
C LEU A 81 -7.25 -19.27 9.44
N LYS A 82 -7.33 -19.44 8.11
CA LYS A 82 -6.81 -20.64 7.43
C LYS A 82 -5.32 -20.55 7.05
N ARG A 83 -4.70 -19.36 7.06
CA ARG A 83 -3.28 -19.20 6.67
C ARG A 83 -2.55 -18.25 7.63
N PRO A 84 -1.26 -18.51 7.95
CA PRO A 84 -0.61 -17.87 9.07
C PRO A 84 -0.02 -16.51 8.67
N ILE A 85 -0.90 -15.50 8.60
CA ILE A 85 -0.57 -14.06 8.39
C ILE A 85 0.55 -13.59 9.36
N ILE A 86 0.64 -14.22 10.53
CA ILE A 86 1.65 -13.98 11.55
C ILE A 86 3.09 -14.03 10.99
N HIS A 87 3.43 -14.96 10.08
CA HIS A 87 4.80 -15.06 9.55
C HIS A 87 5.21 -13.82 8.76
N TRP A 88 4.25 -13.17 8.10
CA TRP A 88 4.51 -12.02 7.25
C TRP A 88 4.39 -10.70 7.98
N MET A 89 3.51 -10.62 8.98
CA MET A 89 3.60 -9.58 9.99
C MET A 89 4.98 -9.60 10.68
N LEU A 90 5.48 -10.79 11.03
CA LEU A 90 6.82 -10.96 11.58
C LEU A 90 7.92 -10.56 10.59
N LEU A 91 7.77 -10.87 9.30
CA LEU A 91 8.70 -10.40 8.27
C LEU A 91 8.70 -8.87 8.14
N GLY A 92 7.54 -8.22 8.15
CA GLY A 92 7.42 -6.76 8.15
C GLY A 92 8.06 -6.12 9.38
N ILE A 93 7.82 -6.69 10.57
CA ILE A 93 8.47 -6.27 11.81
C ILE A 93 9.99 -6.47 11.73
N LEU A 94 10.46 -7.56 11.13
CA LEU A 94 11.88 -7.86 10.97
C LEU A 94 12.57 -6.89 10.00
N LEU A 95 11.90 -6.48 8.92
CA LEU A 95 12.39 -5.44 8.01
C LEU A 95 12.50 -4.06 8.71
N LEU A 96 11.53 -3.71 9.54
CA LEU A 96 11.58 -2.50 10.38
C LEU A 96 12.71 -2.57 11.42
N ALA A 97 12.86 -3.74 12.07
CA ALA A 97 13.95 -4.01 13.01
C ALA A 97 15.33 -3.97 12.35
N TYR A 98 15.43 -4.37 11.08
CA TYR A 98 16.64 -4.25 10.29
C TYR A 98 16.97 -2.77 9.99
N GLN A 99 15.96 -1.98 9.60
CA GLN A 99 16.12 -0.54 9.41
C GLN A 99 16.42 0.23 10.71
N LEU A 100 16.14 -0.36 11.87
CA LEU A 100 16.49 0.18 13.19
C LEU A 100 18.01 0.26 13.44
N GLN A 101 18.85 -0.37 12.61
CA GLN A 101 20.31 -0.19 12.67
C GLN A 101 20.70 1.30 12.53
N PRO A 102 21.67 1.78 13.31
CA PRO A 102 22.01 3.20 13.38
C PRO A 102 22.74 3.61 12.10
N VAL A 103 21.99 4.14 11.14
CA VAL A 103 22.53 4.97 10.07
C VAL A 103 22.28 6.42 10.50
N ASN A 104 23.33 7.26 10.46
CA ASN A 104 23.31 8.68 10.88
C ASN A 104 22.47 9.59 9.95
N LEU A 105 21.41 9.06 9.33
CA LEU A 105 20.48 9.79 8.49
C LEU A 105 19.24 10.14 9.31
N VAL A 106 18.72 11.35 9.12
CA VAL A 106 17.44 11.79 9.68
C VAL A 106 16.36 10.79 9.26
N ARG A 107 15.80 10.07 10.25
CA ARG A 107 14.89 8.96 9.99
C ARG A 107 13.48 9.47 9.72
N LEU A 108 12.88 9.03 8.62
CA LEU A 108 11.54 9.44 8.22
C LEU A 108 10.53 8.32 8.55
N TYR A 109 10.19 8.19 9.84
CA TYR A 109 9.28 7.15 10.36
C TYR A 109 7.93 7.05 9.64
N SER A 110 7.46 8.16 9.09
CA SER A 110 6.20 8.19 8.33
C SER A 110 6.23 7.31 7.09
N PHE A 111 7.39 7.17 6.42
CA PHE A 111 7.55 6.28 5.26
C PHE A 111 7.49 4.82 5.68
N ASP A 112 8.14 4.48 6.79
CA ASP A 112 8.16 3.13 7.35
C ASP A 112 6.73 2.64 7.65
N ILE A 113 5.92 3.52 8.25
CA ILE A 113 4.51 3.23 8.55
C ILE A 113 3.68 3.08 7.26
N THR A 114 3.89 3.96 6.29
CA THR A 114 3.15 3.89 5.01
C THR A 114 3.47 2.60 4.28
N PHE A 115 4.75 2.21 4.25
CA PHE A 115 5.21 0.97 3.67
C PHE A 115 4.65 -0.25 4.42
N PHE A 116 4.62 -0.21 5.76
CA PHE A 116 3.99 -1.26 6.57
C PHE A 116 2.50 -1.44 6.21
N ILE A 117 1.75 -0.35 6.13
CA ILE A 117 0.34 -0.37 5.72
C ILE A 117 0.18 -0.94 4.30
N PHE A 118 1.04 -0.52 3.36
CA PHE A 118 1.07 -1.09 2.02
C PHE A 118 1.30 -2.60 2.05
N THR A 119 2.29 -3.09 2.80
CA THR A 119 2.57 -4.53 2.88
C THR A 119 1.42 -5.35 3.44
N ILE A 120 0.64 -4.80 4.39
CA ILE A 120 -0.57 -5.45 4.91
C ILE A 120 -1.62 -5.59 3.80
N PHE A 121 -1.92 -4.52 3.08
CA PHE A 121 -2.92 -4.57 2.00
C PHE A 121 -2.46 -5.41 0.81
N LEU A 122 -1.16 -5.39 0.51
CA LEU A 122 -0.58 -6.25 -0.52
C LEU A 122 -0.74 -7.73 -0.12
N ALA A 123 -0.38 -8.08 1.11
CA ALA A 123 -0.57 -9.43 1.63
C ALA A 123 -2.06 -9.87 1.59
N ASP A 124 -2.97 -9.01 2.04
CA ASP A 124 -4.43 -9.21 1.95
C ASP A 124 -4.86 -9.47 0.49
N SER A 125 -4.35 -8.69 -0.46
CA SER A 125 -4.67 -8.82 -1.89
C SER A 125 -4.23 -10.15 -2.53
N TYR A 126 -3.21 -10.82 -2.00
CA TYR A 126 -2.70 -12.09 -2.55
C TYR A 126 -3.16 -13.33 -1.77
N TRP A 127 -3.61 -13.19 -0.51
CA TRP A 127 -3.97 -14.35 0.32
C TRP A 127 -5.45 -14.54 0.57
N ASP A 128 -6.25 -13.48 0.55
CA ASP A 128 -7.66 -13.58 0.88
C ASP A 128 -8.51 -14.05 -0.32
N PHE A 129 -7.94 -14.37 -1.50
CA PHE A 129 -8.72 -14.67 -2.71
C PHE A 129 -8.30 -15.99 -3.39
N ILE A 130 -9.29 -16.72 -3.93
CA ILE A 130 -9.16 -18.01 -4.65
C ILE A 130 -8.92 -17.76 -6.14
#